data_AF-A0A9Q9WFL3-F1
#
_entry.id   AF-A0A9Q9WFL3-F1
#
_cell.length_a   1.000
_cell.length_b   1.000
_cell.length_c   1.000
_cell.angle_alpha   90.00
_cell.angle_beta   90.00
_cell.angle_gamma   90.00
#
_symmetry.space_group_name_H-M   'P 1'
#
loop_
_entity.id
_entity.type
_entity.pdbx_description
1 polymer ?
#
loop_
_entity_poly.entity_id
_entity_poly.type
_entity_poly.pdbx_seq_one_letter_code
_entity_poly.pdbx_strand_id
1 'polypeptide(L)'
;MDFRKLWTSFSGKTKTTKKQRKRSQRTLYRCKRAMNSTMSDYTAAERYAEAFAKNFTTVLLGIIVTCVNGMFVFTFFKSSVFYNDPRYILYIHMVINDMLLVFFSVSLSVMAYAWPKVPLPFCVSLLIISSTTHKNTALTLAGMAVERYIAICRPLHHHQICTVRRTYILISLIWGVGVLPGLADLILLSLVRPLSVFTTSSLCSTTNVYSTPYHEEQSKITHGIYTSVVWVILVFTYYQVLIAARRASSDKSSAKKAQSTILLHGAQLLLSMLSNITPVIDKIYGQLLPTLRSKITFFNYLLTNLLPRLLSPLIYGVRDKLFFKYLKGLLSCRLFNIKVDSIKQ
;
A
#
# COMPACT_ATOMS: atom_id res chain seq x y z
N MET A 1 -76.39 36.98 -38.18
CA MET A 1 -75.26 36.10 -37.79
C MET A 1 -74.40 36.82 -36.76
N ASP A 2 -74.30 36.28 -35.55
CA ASP A 2 -73.76 36.95 -34.37
C ASP A 2 -72.23 36.80 -34.27
N PHE A 3 -71.49 37.70 -34.92
CA PHE A 3 -70.01 37.74 -34.97
C PHE A 3 -69.36 37.84 -33.58
N ARG A 4 -70.08 38.38 -32.58
CA ARG A 4 -69.56 38.54 -31.21
C ARG A 4 -69.48 37.20 -30.47
N LYS A 5 -70.38 36.26 -30.75
CA LYS A 5 -70.34 34.88 -30.21
C LYS A 5 -69.25 34.02 -30.86
N LEU A 6 -68.96 34.24 -32.14
CA LEU A 6 -67.87 33.53 -32.85
C LEU A 6 -66.49 33.99 -32.38
N TRP A 7 -66.27 35.30 -32.15
CA TRP A 7 -64.99 35.83 -31.68
C TRP A 7 -64.66 35.41 -30.23
N THR A 8 -65.65 35.40 -29.33
CA THR A 8 -65.45 34.92 -27.95
C THR A 8 -65.16 33.42 -27.90
N SER A 9 -65.80 32.62 -28.75
CA SER A 9 -65.51 31.19 -28.91
C SER A 9 -64.09 30.92 -29.45
N PHE A 10 -63.64 31.70 -30.44
CA PHE A 10 -62.29 31.55 -31.02
C PHE A 10 -61.16 32.05 -30.10
N SER A 11 -61.37 33.16 -29.40
CA SER A 11 -60.46 33.69 -28.37
C SER A 11 -60.38 32.76 -27.15
N GLY A 12 -61.49 32.10 -26.79
CA GLY A 12 -61.54 31.04 -25.78
C GLY A 12 -60.69 29.82 -26.16
N LYS A 13 -60.85 29.31 -27.40
CA LYS A 13 -60.09 28.17 -27.95
C LYS A 13 -58.58 28.42 -28.06
N THR A 14 -58.16 29.63 -28.41
CA THR A 14 -56.73 30.00 -28.48
C THR A 14 -56.09 30.19 -27.10
N LYS A 15 -56.86 30.66 -26.10
CA LYS A 15 -56.39 30.71 -24.70
C LYS A 15 -56.27 29.32 -24.08
N THR A 16 -57.20 28.39 -24.33
CA THR A 16 -57.11 27.01 -23.84
C THR A 16 -55.94 26.25 -24.44
N THR A 17 -55.69 26.35 -25.75
CA THR A 17 -54.53 25.73 -26.40
C THR A 17 -53.18 26.28 -25.89
N LYS A 18 -53.05 27.60 -25.68
CA LYS A 18 -51.84 28.19 -25.04
C LYS A 18 -51.65 27.73 -23.59
N LYS A 19 -52.74 27.65 -22.81
CA LYS A 19 -52.71 27.16 -21.42
C LYS A 19 -52.32 25.69 -21.35
N GLN A 20 -52.82 24.87 -22.28
CA GLN A 20 -52.49 23.44 -22.39
C GLN A 20 -51.03 23.21 -22.79
N ARG A 21 -50.49 24.01 -23.73
CA ARG A 21 -49.07 23.96 -24.12
C ARG A 21 -48.12 24.36 -22.98
N LYS A 22 -48.46 25.42 -22.21
CA LYS A 22 -47.71 25.80 -20.99
C LYS A 22 -47.77 24.72 -19.90
N ARG A 23 -48.90 24.02 -19.75
CA ARG A 23 -49.05 22.92 -18.78
C ARG A 23 -48.20 21.71 -19.18
N SER A 24 -48.21 21.34 -20.46
CA SER A 24 -47.37 20.27 -21.03
C SER A 24 -45.87 20.55 -20.86
N GLN A 25 -45.41 21.79 -21.14
CA GLN A 25 -44.01 22.17 -20.90
C GLN A 25 -43.60 22.11 -19.42
N ARG A 26 -44.49 22.52 -18.50
CA ARG A 26 -44.23 22.40 -17.05
C ARG A 26 -44.15 20.94 -16.61
N THR A 27 -44.99 20.06 -17.16
CA THR A 27 -44.95 18.62 -16.86
C THR A 27 -43.65 18.00 -17.38
N LEU A 28 -43.24 18.30 -18.62
CA LEU A 28 -41.98 17.82 -19.20
C LEU A 28 -40.77 18.27 -18.38
N TYR A 29 -40.74 19.54 -17.95
CA TYR A 29 -39.67 20.07 -17.12
C TYR A 29 -39.64 19.41 -15.72
N ARG A 30 -40.80 19.12 -15.12
CA ARG A 30 -40.89 18.35 -13.87
C ARG A 30 -40.43 16.90 -14.03
N CYS A 31 -40.81 16.21 -15.10
CA CYS A 31 -40.34 14.85 -15.39
C CYS A 31 -38.83 14.81 -15.63
N LYS A 32 -38.28 15.76 -16.40
CA LYS A 32 -36.83 15.85 -16.66
C LYS A 32 -36.05 16.15 -15.37
N ARG A 33 -36.59 17.02 -14.51
CA ARG A 33 -36.01 17.28 -13.19
C ARG A 33 -36.07 16.03 -12.30
N ALA A 34 -37.20 15.34 -12.25
CA ALA A 34 -37.38 14.11 -11.48
C ALA A 34 -36.41 13.01 -11.93
N MET A 35 -36.31 12.75 -13.24
CA MET A 35 -35.33 11.81 -13.80
C MET A 35 -33.89 12.20 -13.47
N ASN A 36 -33.51 13.48 -13.57
CA ASN A 36 -32.18 13.93 -13.20
C ASN A 36 -31.87 13.74 -11.71
N SER A 37 -32.85 13.98 -10.82
CA SER A 37 -32.70 13.70 -9.39
C SER A 37 -32.58 12.19 -9.11
N THR A 38 -33.41 11.35 -9.74
CA THR A 38 -33.34 9.90 -9.56
C THR A 38 -32.04 9.31 -10.09
N MET A 39 -31.54 9.78 -11.24
CA MET A 39 -30.22 9.39 -11.75
C MET A 39 -29.10 9.89 -10.85
N SER A 40 -29.20 11.09 -10.27
CA SER A 40 -28.22 11.61 -9.32
C SER A 40 -28.18 10.82 -8.02
N ASP A 41 -29.33 10.40 -7.50
CA ASP A 41 -29.42 9.57 -6.29
C ASP A 41 -28.91 8.15 -6.55
N TYR A 42 -29.25 7.56 -7.70
CA TYR A 42 -28.75 6.24 -8.09
C TYR A 42 -27.23 6.24 -8.24
N THR A 43 -26.68 7.23 -8.94
CA THR A 43 -25.22 7.37 -9.11
C THR A 43 -24.50 7.71 -7.80
N ALA A 44 -25.14 8.43 -6.87
CA ALA A 44 -24.60 8.64 -5.53
C ALA A 44 -24.55 7.31 -4.75
N ALA A 45 -25.65 6.55 -4.72
CA ALA A 45 -25.74 5.28 -4.03
C ALA A 45 -24.71 4.25 -4.54
N GLU A 46 -24.53 4.14 -5.86
CA GLU A 46 -23.50 3.28 -6.45
C GLU A 46 -22.08 3.69 -6.04
N ARG A 47 -21.79 4.99 -6.03
CA ARG A 47 -20.47 5.51 -5.59
C ARG A 47 -20.20 5.24 -4.12
N TYR A 48 -21.22 5.34 -3.26
CA TYR A 48 -21.11 4.98 -1.85
C TYR A 48 -20.88 3.47 -1.67
N ALA A 49 -21.61 2.63 -2.39
CA ALA A 49 -21.44 1.18 -2.33
C ALA A 49 -20.03 0.75 -2.81
N GLU A 50 -19.53 1.32 -3.90
CA GLU A 50 -18.18 1.05 -4.41
C GLU A 50 -17.10 1.50 -3.41
N ALA A 51 -17.24 2.71 -2.84
CA ALA A 51 -16.34 3.22 -1.82
C ALA A 51 -16.34 2.34 -0.56
N PHE A 52 -17.52 1.95 -0.08
CA PHE A 52 -17.67 1.08 1.07
C PHE A 52 -17.00 -0.28 0.83
N ALA A 53 -17.26 -0.91 -0.33
CA ALA A 53 -16.65 -2.17 -0.70
C ALA A 53 -15.12 -2.09 -0.71
N LYS A 54 -14.54 -1.04 -1.32
CA LYS A 54 -13.08 -0.84 -1.36
C LYS A 54 -12.47 -0.69 0.03
N ASN A 55 -13.09 0.10 0.90
CA ASN A 55 -12.61 0.28 2.28
C ASN A 55 -12.73 -1.02 3.08
N PHE A 56 -13.89 -1.68 3.00
CA PHE A 56 -14.13 -2.96 3.68
C PHE A 56 -13.10 -4.00 3.26
N THR A 57 -12.86 -4.16 1.94
CA THR A 57 -11.83 -5.07 1.42
C THR A 57 -10.43 -4.67 1.89
N THR A 58 -10.09 -3.38 1.88
CA THR A 58 -8.77 -2.89 2.32
C THR A 58 -8.52 -3.17 3.80
N VAL A 59 -9.51 -2.91 4.65
CA VAL A 59 -9.44 -3.17 6.09
C VAL A 59 -9.34 -4.67 6.36
N LEU A 60 -10.19 -5.48 5.73
CA LEU A 60 -10.19 -6.93 5.90
C LEU A 60 -8.83 -7.54 5.51
N LEU A 61 -8.32 -7.20 4.32
CA LEU A 61 -7.00 -7.66 3.87
C LEU A 61 -5.87 -7.11 4.75
N GLY A 62 -5.96 -5.85 5.17
CA GLY A 62 -4.99 -5.25 6.09
C GLY A 62 -4.92 -5.99 7.43
N ILE A 63 -6.06 -6.37 8.00
CA ILE A 63 -6.14 -7.19 9.21
C ILE A 63 -5.49 -8.55 8.96
N ILE A 64 -5.82 -9.23 7.86
CA ILE A 64 -5.24 -10.54 7.52
C ILE A 64 -3.70 -10.46 7.43
N VAL A 65 -3.18 -9.48 6.67
CA VAL A 65 -1.73 -9.27 6.52
C VAL A 65 -1.08 -8.98 7.87
N THR A 66 -1.68 -8.10 8.66
CA THR A 66 -1.17 -7.74 9.99
C THR A 66 -1.17 -8.93 10.95
N CYS A 67 -2.22 -9.77 10.94
CA CYS A 67 -2.29 -10.98 11.76
C CYS A 67 -1.21 -12.00 11.36
N VAL A 68 -1.07 -12.27 10.06
CA VAL A 68 -0.05 -13.20 9.53
C VAL A 68 1.35 -12.70 9.90
N ASN A 69 1.64 -11.43 9.63
CA ASN A 69 2.93 -10.81 9.95
C ASN A 69 3.19 -10.77 11.46
N GLY A 70 2.15 -10.49 12.25
CA GLY A 70 2.20 -10.52 13.71
C GLY A 70 2.55 -11.89 14.27
N MET A 71 2.11 -12.98 13.64
CA MET A 71 2.54 -14.33 14.03
C MET A 71 4.04 -14.56 13.80
N PHE A 72 4.60 -14.07 12.70
CA PHE A 72 6.05 -14.12 12.45
C PHE A 72 6.81 -13.30 13.51
N VAL A 73 6.37 -12.07 13.77
CA VAL A 73 6.95 -11.21 14.81
C VAL A 73 6.91 -11.88 16.19
N PHE A 74 5.77 -12.42 16.58
CA PHE A 74 5.62 -13.13 17.84
C PHE A 74 6.53 -14.36 17.96
N THR A 75 6.66 -15.12 16.86
CA THR A 75 7.55 -16.29 16.82
C THR A 75 9.02 -15.89 17.02
N PHE A 76 9.46 -14.80 16.40
CA PHE A 76 10.80 -14.26 16.57
C PHE A 76 11.07 -13.88 18.03
N PHE A 77 10.15 -13.13 18.66
CA PHE A 77 10.34 -12.68 20.04
C PHE A 77 10.31 -13.81 21.08
N LYS A 78 9.67 -14.93 20.78
CA LYS A 78 9.56 -16.07 21.70
C LYS A 78 10.86 -16.88 21.83
N SER A 79 11.77 -16.83 20.86
CA SER A 79 12.98 -17.64 20.86
C SER A 79 14.24 -16.79 20.77
N SER A 80 15.09 -16.88 21.80
CA SER A 80 16.37 -16.16 21.86
C SER A 80 17.37 -16.59 20.77
N VAL A 81 17.16 -17.77 20.16
CA VAL A 81 18.00 -18.31 19.08
C VAL A 81 18.03 -17.36 17.88
N PHE A 82 16.94 -16.64 17.61
CA PHE A 82 16.83 -15.78 16.44
C PHE A 82 17.57 -14.44 16.59
N TYR A 83 17.85 -13.98 17.81
CA TYR A 83 18.53 -12.69 18.04
C TYR A 83 20.01 -12.70 17.67
N ASN A 84 20.61 -13.88 17.53
CA ASN A 84 22.03 -14.01 17.24
C ASN A 84 22.35 -14.08 15.73
N ASP A 85 21.33 -14.19 14.87
CA ASP A 85 21.52 -14.27 13.42
C ASP A 85 21.01 -12.98 12.73
N PRO A 86 21.92 -12.20 12.10
CA PRO A 86 21.60 -11.04 11.28
C PRO A 86 20.44 -11.24 10.30
N ARG A 87 20.33 -12.43 9.72
CA ARG A 87 19.28 -12.75 8.75
C ARG A 87 17.89 -12.61 9.37
N TYR A 88 17.69 -13.16 10.57
CA TYR A 88 16.40 -13.11 11.24
C TYR A 88 16.08 -11.71 11.74
N ILE A 89 17.11 -10.93 12.15
CA ILE A 89 16.95 -9.52 12.53
C ILE A 89 16.49 -8.68 11.33
N LEU A 90 17.14 -8.79 10.17
CA LEU A 90 16.73 -8.07 8.95
C LEU A 90 15.35 -8.51 8.48
N TYR A 91 15.08 -9.82 8.53
CA TYR A 91 13.77 -10.36 8.20
C TYR A 91 12.68 -9.74 9.07
N ILE A 92 12.83 -9.74 10.40
CA ILE A 92 11.79 -9.22 11.28
C ILE A 92 11.65 -7.70 11.18
N HIS A 93 12.75 -6.99 10.95
CA HIS A 93 12.70 -5.56 10.65
C HIS A 93 11.87 -5.27 9.40
N MET A 94 12.02 -6.06 8.33
CA MET A 94 11.18 -5.96 7.14
C MET A 94 9.70 -6.22 7.48
N VAL A 95 9.39 -7.30 8.21
CA VAL A 95 8.01 -7.65 8.60
C VAL A 95 7.36 -6.53 9.44
N ILE A 96 8.11 -5.92 10.36
CA ILE A 96 7.63 -4.79 11.17
C ILE A 96 7.35 -3.57 10.30
N ASN A 97 8.24 -3.22 9.36
CA ASN A 97 7.99 -2.11 8.42
C ASN A 97 6.75 -2.37 7.56
N ASP A 98 6.53 -3.60 7.11
CA ASP A 98 5.34 -3.98 6.35
C ASP A 98 4.05 -3.86 7.19
N MET A 99 4.07 -4.27 8.47
CA MET A 99 2.95 -4.08 9.39
C MET A 99 2.64 -2.60 9.62
N LEU A 100 3.68 -1.79 9.87
CA LEU A 100 3.51 -0.35 10.04
C LEU A 100 2.93 0.29 8.78
N LEU A 101 3.48 -0.04 7.61
CA LEU A 101 2.98 0.46 6.34
C LEU A 101 1.51 0.11 6.11
N VAL A 102 1.12 -1.15 6.32
CA VAL A 102 -0.28 -1.60 6.17
C VAL A 102 -1.18 -0.88 7.17
N PHE A 103 -0.75 -0.74 8.42
CA PHE A 103 -1.51 -0.01 9.43
C PHE A 103 -1.77 1.44 9.00
N PHE A 104 -0.72 2.18 8.66
CA PHE A 104 -0.85 3.58 8.25
C PHE A 104 -1.59 3.75 6.92
N SER A 105 -1.41 2.84 5.94
CA SER A 105 -2.12 2.93 4.65
C SER A 105 -3.61 2.64 4.80
N VAL A 106 -3.98 1.67 5.63
CA VAL A 106 -5.39 1.38 5.96
C VAL A 106 -5.99 2.54 6.73
N SER A 107 -5.30 3.10 7.73
CA SER A 107 -5.77 4.28 8.47
C SER A 107 -5.99 5.48 7.55
N LEU A 108 -5.04 5.79 6.66
CA LEU A 108 -5.18 6.86 5.66
C LEU A 108 -6.39 6.62 4.74
N SER A 109 -6.58 5.38 4.29
CA SER A 109 -7.71 5.01 3.45
C SER A 109 -9.04 5.21 4.16
N VAL A 110 -9.17 4.71 5.40
CA VAL A 110 -10.39 4.88 6.22
C VAL A 110 -10.66 6.35 6.53
N MET A 111 -9.62 7.11 6.90
CA MET A 111 -9.74 8.54 7.20
C MET A 111 -10.22 9.34 6.00
N ALA A 112 -9.79 9.02 4.79
CA ALA A 112 -10.26 9.71 3.58
C ALA A 112 -11.79 9.68 3.41
N TYR A 113 -12.47 8.69 3.99
CA TYR A 113 -13.93 8.57 3.96
C TYR A 113 -14.61 8.97 5.27
N ALA A 114 -14.11 8.47 6.41
CA ALA A 114 -14.74 8.67 7.72
C ALA A 114 -14.43 10.06 8.32
N TRP A 115 -13.29 10.65 7.96
CA TRP A 115 -12.84 11.92 8.50
C TRP A 115 -12.22 12.79 7.40
N PRO A 116 -13.02 13.45 6.55
CA PRO A 116 -12.49 14.21 5.41
C PRO A 116 -11.85 15.55 5.77
N LYS A 117 -11.97 16.02 7.02
CA LYS A 117 -11.37 17.27 7.53
C LYS A 117 -10.34 16.96 8.61
N VAL A 118 -9.19 16.44 8.20
CA VAL A 118 -8.10 16.07 9.10
C VAL A 118 -7.17 17.26 9.31
N PRO A 119 -6.76 17.57 10.55
CA PRO A 119 -5.72 18.55 10.80
C PRO A 119 -4.44 18.23 10.02
N LEU A 120 -3.92 19.21 9.28
CA LEU A 120 -2.79 18.99 8.38
C LEU A 120 -1.55 18.35 9.04
N PRO A 121 -1.10 18.74 10.25
CA PRO A 121 0.08 18.14 10.89
C PRO A 121 -0.08 16.64 11.14
N PHE A 122 -1.29 16.21 11.51
CA PHE A 122 -1.59 14.80 11.72
C PHE A 122 -1.53 14.02 10.40
N CYS A 123 -2.13 14.58 9.35
CA CYS A 123 -2.06 13.99 8.01
C CYS A 123 -0.62 13.86 7.51
N VAL A 124 0.17 14.93 7.60
CA VAL A 124 1.58 14.97 7.18
C VAL A 124 2.40 13.90 7.92
N SER A 125 2.18 13.75 9.22
CA SER A 125 2.85 12.72 10.03
C SER A 125 2.56 11.31 9.51
N LEU A 126 1.29 10.98 9.25
CA LEU A 126 0.90 9.67 8.71
C LEU A 126 1.49 9.41 7.32
N LEU A 127 1.50 10.42 6.45
CA LEU A 127 2.08 10.33 5.10
C LEU A 127 3.60 10.12 5.15
N ILE A 128 4.32 10.83 6.03
CA ILE A 128 5.76 10.67 6.22
C ILE A 128 6.08 9.26 6.73
N ILE A 129 5.36 8.77 7.74
CA ILE A 129 5.60 7.44 8.30
C ILE A 129 5.33 6.37 7.23
N SER A 130 4.20 6.46 6.51
CA SER A 130 3.85 5.52 5.43
C SER A 130 4.90 5.53 4.31
N SER A 131 5.37 6.71 3.88
CA SER A 131 6.41 6.82 2.85
C SER A 131 7.75 6.24 3.32
N THR A 132 8.12 6.50 4.58
CA THR A 132 9.36 6.03 5.18
C THR A 132 9.38 4.52 5.30
N THR A 133 8.33 3.91 5.85
CA THR A 133 8.26 2.45 6.02
C THR A 133 8.26 1.71 4.69
N HIS A 134 7.60 2.27 3.66
CA HIS A 134 7.65 1.74 2.30
C HIS A 134 9.08 1.67 1.74
N LYS A 135 9.84 2.76 1.87
CA LYS A 135 11.24 2.81 1.43
C LYS A 135 12.13 1.89 2.25
N ASN A 136 11.92 1.86 3.57
CA ASN A 136 12.65 0.98 4.48
C ASN A 136 12.49 -0.49 4.08
N THR A 137 11.28 -0.96 3.76
CA THR A 137 11.07 -2.34 3.29
C THR A 137 11.98 -2.67 2.09
N ALA A 138 12.06 -1.78 1.10
CA ALA A 138 12.89 -1.99 -0.10
C ALA A 138 14.41 -1.97 0.22
N LEU A 139 14.86 -1.07 1.10
CA LEU A 139 16.25 -1.02 1.55
C LEU A 139 16.63 -2.24 2.41
N THR A 140 15.75 -2.67 3.30
CA THR A 140 15.95 -3.88 4.10
C THR A 140 16.04 -5.11 3.21
N LEU A 141 15.18 -5.18 2.18
CA LEU A 141 15.23 -6.23 1.17
C LEU A 141 16.59 -6.28 0.44
N ALA A 142 17.11 -5.11 0.04
CA ALA A 142 18.44 -5.00 -0.55
C ALA A 142 19.54 -5.45 0.44
N GLY A 143 19.45 -5.06 1.72
CA GLY A 143 20.33 -5.52 2.79
C GLY A 143 20.30 -7.04 2.99
N MET A 144 19.12 -7.65 2.98
CA MET A 144 18.95 -9.11 3.04
C MET A 144 19.58 -9.80 1.82
N ALA A 145 19.45 -9.23 0.63
CA ALA A 145 20.07 -9.77 -0.58
C ALA A 145 21.61 -9.70 -0.53
N VAL A 146 22.17 -8.60 -0.01
CA VAL A 146 23.61 -8.44 0.22
C VAL A 146 24.12 -9.44 1.26
N GLU A 147 23.40 -9.63 2.37
CA GLU A 147 23.74 -10.63 3.39
C GLU A 147 23.81 -12.04 2.79
N ARG A 148 22.81 -12.43 1.99
CA ARG A 148 22.78 -13.71 1.29
C ARG A 148 23.91 -13.86 0.29
N TYR A 149 24.22 -12.80 -0.46
CA TYR A 149 25.37 -12.78 -1.38
C TYR A 149 26.68 -13.05 -0.64
N ILE A 150 26.94 -12.35 0.48
CA ILE A 150 28.16 -12.53 1.28
C ILE A 150 28.23 -13.96 1.83
N ALA A 151 27.12 -14.50 2.34
CA ALA A 151 27.05 -15.86 2.87
C ALA A 151 27.43 -16.92 1.82
N ILE A 152 27.01 -16.74 0.57
CA ILE A 152 27.23 -17.71 -0.52
C ILE A 152 28.59 -17.51 -1.17
N CYS A 153 28.97 -16.27 -1.49
CA CYS A 153 30.17 -15.98 -2.28
C CYS A 153 31.43 -15.84 -1.42
N ARG A 154 31.28 -15.52 -0.13
CA ARG A 154 32.38 -15.29 0.82
C ARG A 154 32.10 -15.95 2.19
N PRO A 155 31.84 -17.27 2.25
CA PRO A 155 31.42 -17.95 3.49
C PRO A 155 32.42 -17.78 4.65
N LEU A 156 33.74 -17.80 4.37
CA LEU A 156 34.79 -17.64 5.38
C LEU A 156 34.78 -16.28 6.09
N HIS A 157 34.33 -15.22 5.41
CA HIS A 157 34.27 -13.88 5.97
C HIS A 157 32.87 -13.48 6.45
N HIS A 158 31.86 -14.34 6.23
CA HIS A 158 30.47 -14.03 6.57
C HIS A 158 30.30 -13.72 8.06
N HIS A 159 30.85 -14.53 8.95
CA HIS A 159 30.76 -14.30 10.40
C HIS A 159 31.47 -13.00 10.86
N GLN A 160 32.48 -12.53 10.13
CA GLN A 160 33.20 -11.28 10.44
C GLN A 160 32.47 -10.05 9.88
N ILE A 161 31.84 -10.18 8.70
CA ILE A 161 31.20 -9.08 7.98
C ILE A 161 29.74 -8.90 8.42
N CYS A 162 28.97 -9.99 8.47
CA CYS A 162 27.56 -10.02 8.85
C CYS A 162 27.46 -10.31 10.35
N THR A 163 27.70 -9.29 11.17
CA THR A 163 27.53 -9.38 12.63
C THR A 163 26.24 -8.68 13.08
N VAL A 164 25.71 -9.07 14.24
CA VAL A 164 24.53 -8.46 14.84
C VAL A 164 24.71 -6.95 15.01
N ARG A 165 25.87 -6.51 15.50
CA ARG A 165 26.19 -5.08 15.67
C ARG A 165 26.11 -4.32 14.34
N ARG A 166 26.72 -4.84 13.27
CA ARG A 166 26.67 -4.20 11.94
C ARG A 166 25.26 -4.20 11.36
N THR A 167 24.46 -5.20 11.69
CA THR A 167 23.06 -5.29 11.27
C THR A 167 22.22 -4.18 11.89
N TYR A 168 22.39 -3.90 13.19
CA TYR A 168 21.72 -2.77 13.82
C TYR A 168 22.19 -1.43 13.26
N ILE A 169 23.48 -1.27 12.96
CA ILE A 169 23.99 -0.08 12.27
C ILE A 169 23.32 0.08 10.89
N LEU A 170 23.21 -1.00 10.11
CA LEU A 170 22.50 -0.99 8.83
C LEU A 170 21.03 -0.59 9.00
N ILE A 171 20.33 -1.12 10.00
CA ILE A 171 18.94 -0.73 10.31
C ILE A 171 18.85 0.76 10.64
N SER A 172 19.77 1.30 11.45
CA SER A 172 19.81 2.73 11.77
C SER A 172 20.06 3.58 10.51
N LEU A 173 20.96 3.15 9.62
CA LEU A 173 21.20 3.81 8.34
C LEU A 173 19.96 3.75 7.43
N ILE A 174 19.26 2.62 7.37
CA ILE A 174 18.01 2.48 6.61
C ILE A 174 16.98 3.50 7.08
N TRP A 175 16.78 3.63 8.40
CA TRP A 175 15.86 4.62 8.96
C TRP A 175 16.31 6.05 8.68
N GLY A 176 17.60 6.35 8.88
CA GLY A 176 18.16 7.66 8.61
C GLY A 176 17.94 8.09 7.16
N VAL A 177 18.27 7.21 6.20
CA VAL A 177 18.03 7.44 4.78
C VAL A 177 16.54 7.51 4.49
N GLY A 178 15.73 6.56 4.96
CA GLY A 178 14.30 6.47 4.66
C GLY A 178 13.47 7.69 5.06
N VAL A 179 13.88 8.41 6.11
CA VAL A 179 13.22 9.62 6.62
C VAL A 179 13.56 10.88 5.81
N LEU A 180 14.73 10.93 5.13
CA LEU A 180 15.19 12.13 4.41
C LEU A 180 14.16 12.71 3.42
N PRO A 181 13.48 11.91 2.58
CA PRO A 181 12.49 12.45 1.66
C PRO A 181 11.30 13.11 2.37
N GLY A 182 10.85 12.52 3.49
CA GLY A 182 9.74 13.08 4.26
C GLY A 182 10.12 14.38 4.95
N LEU A 183 11.37 14.50 5.42
CA LEU A 183 11.90 15.76 5.93
C LEU A 183 12.03 16.82 4.84
N ALA A 184 12.51 16.44 3.65
CA ALA A 184 12.59 17.34 2.51
C ALA A 184 11.20 17.85 2.10
N ASP A 185 10.18 16.97 2.08
CA ASP A 185 8.80 17.36 1.84
C ASP A 185 8.28 18.33 2.93
N LEU A 186 8.58 18.09 4.21
CA LEU A 186 8.17 19.00 5.28
C LEU A 186 8.83 20.38 5.18
N ILE A 187 10.12 20.42 4.86
CA ILE A 187 10.88 21.66 4.65
C ILE A 187 10.29 22.43 3.47
N LEU A 188 10.10 21.76 2.33
CA LEU A 188 9.56 22.38 1.12
C LEU A 188 8.13 22.90 1.35
N LEU A 189 7.29 22.16 2.07
CA LEU A 189 5.95 22.60 2.44
C LEU A 189 6.01 23.89 3.28
N SER A 190 6.93 23.97 4.23
CA SER A 190 7.12 25.13 5.12
C SER A 190 7.69 26.36 4.39
N LEU A 191 8.44 26.15 3.29
CA LEU A 191 8.99 27.23 2.47
C LEU A 191 7.96 27.79 1.47
N VAL A 192 7.10 26.93 0.90
CA VAL A 192 6.17 27.32 -0.16
C VAL A 192 4.81 27.77 0.36
N ARG A 193 4.40 27.31 1.55
CA ARG A 193 3.10 27.65 2.17
C ARG A 193 3.29 28.47 3.44
N PRO A 194 2.38 29.41 3.74
CA PRO A 194 2.42 30.11 5.01
C PRO A 194 2.17 29.14 6.18
N LEU A 195 2.80 29.38 7.32
CA LEU A 195 2.70 28.52 8.52
C LEU A 195 1.25 28.35 9.01
N SER A 196 0.35 29.29 8.70
CA SER A 196 -1.09 29.19 8.98
C SER A 196 -1.77 27.99 8.28
N VAL A 197 -1.14 27.39 7.27
CA VAL A 197 -1.65 26.17 6.64
C VAL A 197 -1.62 24.97 7.59
N PHE A 198 -0.70 24.94 8.57
CA PHE A 198 -0.66 23.89 9.60
C PHE A 198 -1.83 23.94 10.59
N THR A 199 -2.61 25.02 10.64
CA THR A 199 -3.84 25.09 11.44
C THR A 199 -5.09 24.73 10.63
N THR A 200 -4.93 24.41 9.34
CA THR A 200 -6.07 24.05 8.46
C THR A 200 -6.39 22.56 8.52
N SER A 201 -7.64 22.24 8.17
CA SER A 201 -8.11 20.87 8.02
C SER A 201 -8.54 20.61 6.59
N SER A 202 -8.04 19.53 6.00
CA SER A 202 -8.34 19.15 4.62
C SER A 202 -8.39 17.64 4.44
N LEU A 203 -8.81 17.19 3.26
CA LEU A 203 -8.78 15.78 2.91
C LEU A 203 -7.33 15.30 2.86
N CYS A 204 -7.02 14.29 3.67
CA CYS A 204 -5.67 13.77 3.79
C CYS A 204 -5.31 12.90 2.59
N SER A 205 -4.54 13.47 1.65
CA SER A 205 -3.97 12.74 0.53
C SER A 205 -2.68 13.40 0.06
N THR A 206 -1.76 12.59 -0.48
CA THR A 206 -0.48 13.08 -1.03
C THR A 206 -0.70 14.17 -2.08
N THR A 207 -1.72 14.03 -2.94
CA THR A 207 -2.04 15.01 -4.00
C THR A 207 -2.55 16.34 -3.45
N ASN A 208 -3.23 16.33 -2.30
CA ASN A 208 -3.78 17.55 -1.72
C ASN A 208 -2.72 18.29 -0.90
N VAL A 209 -1.96 17.55 -0.11
CA VAL A 209 -0.91 18.09 0.77
C VAL A 209 0.29 18.56 -0.05
N TYR A 210 0.80 17.73 -0.96
CA TYR A 210 2.00 18.00 -1.76
C TYR A 210 1.65 18.37 -3.21
N SER A 211 0.86 19.42 -3.36
CA SER A 211 0.27 19.85 -4.64
C SER A 211 1.15 20.78 -5.50
N THR A 212 2.35 21.13 -5.05
CA THR A 212 3.21 22.10 -5.73
C THR A 212 4.06 21.41 -6.81
N PRO A 213 4.44 22.11 -7.89
CA PRO A 213 5.32 21.54 -8.92
C PRO A 213 6.69 21.12 -8.34
N TYR A 214 7.18 21.84 -7.32
CA TYR A 214 8.41 21.50 -6.62
C TYR A 214 8.31 20.13 -5.92
N HIS A 215 7.18 19.81 -5.27
CA HIS A 215 6.99 18.49 -4.67
C HIS A 215 6.91 17.38 -5.72
N GLU A 216 6.28 17.64 -6.87
CA GLU A 216 6.21 16.65 -7.95
C GLU A 216 7.61 16.32 -8.48
N GLU A 217 8.43 17.33 -8.78
CA GLU A 217 9.80 17.14 -9.25
C GLU A 217 10.69 16.47 -8.20
N GLN A 218 10.64 16.93 -6.94
CA GLN A 218 11.37 16.30 -5.84
C GLN A 218 11.00 14.83 -5.65
N SER A 219 9.70 14.51 -5.69
CA SER A 219 9.20 13.14 -5.55
C SER A 219 9.68 12.26 -6.69
N LYS A 220 9.65 12.74 -7.94
CA LYS A 220 10.17 12.02 -9.12
C LYS A 220 11.66 11.70 -8.96
N ILE A 221 12.48 12.71 -8.66
CA ILE A 221 13.93 12.56 -8.53
C ILE A 221 14.25 11.57 -7.41
N THR A 222 13.63 11.75 -6.24
CA THR A 222 13.87 10.90 -5.09
C THR A 222 13.42 9.46 -5.34
N HIS A 223 12.21 9.26 -5.87
CA HIS A 223 11.70 7.93 -6.20
C HIS A 223 12.58 7.23 -7.25
N GLY A 224 13.06 7.99 -8.25
CA GLY A 224 14.01 7.50 -9.26
C GLY A 224 15.31 7.01 -8.64
N ILE A 225 15.98 7.85 -7.84
CA ILE A 225 17.24 7.50 -7.18
C ILE A 225 17.08 6.26 -6.28
N TYR A 226 16.06 6.22 -5.42
CA TYR A 226 15.82 5.08 -4.54
C TYR A 226 15.59 3.80 -5.32
N THR A 227 14.70 3.86 -6.31
CA THR A 227 14.36 2.71 -7.14
C THR A 227 15.61 2.21 -7.87
N SER A 228 16.40 3.09 -8.48
CA SER A 228 17.64 2.73 -9.18
C SER A 228 18.67 2.08 -8.26
N VAL A 229 18.93 2.64 -7.08
CA VAL A 229 19.90 2.08 -6.12
C VAL A 229 19.47 0.68 -5.67
N VAL A 230 18.21 0.52 -5.25
CA VAL A 230 17.68 -0.79 -4.82
C VAL A 230 17.75 -1.80 -5.97
N TRP A 231 17.38 -1.39 -7.18
CA TRP A 231 17.46 -2.22 -8.39
C TRP A 231 18.87 -2.73 -8.65
N VAL A 232 19.86 -1.84 -8.67
CA VAL A 232 21.26 -2.21 -8.95
C VAL A 232 21.74 -3.23 -7.92
N ILE A 233 21.45 -3.02 -6.63
CA ILE A 233 21.84 -3.96 -5.57
C ILE A 233 21.16 -5.32 -5.76
N LEU A 234 19.83 -5.36 -6.00
CA LEU A 234 19.10 -6.62 -6.13
C LEU A 234 19.50 -7.41 -7.39
N VAL A 235 19.66 -6.74 -8.54
CA VAL A 235 20.10 -7.40 -9.78
C VAL A 235 21.54 -7.90 -9.65
N PHE A 236 22.43 -7.08 -9.09
CA PHE A 236 23.82 -7.47 -8.85
C PHE A 236 23.92 -8.69 -7.94
N THR A 237 23.25 -8.65 -6.78
CA THR A 237 23.26 -9.77 -5.82
C THR A 237 22.64 -11.03 -6.42
N TYR A 238 21.53 -10.91 -7.16
CA TYR A 238 20.93 -12.03 -7.88
C TYR A 238 21.89 -12.66 -8.90
N TYR A 239 22.55 -11.84 -9.71
CA TYR A 239 23.52 -12.30 -10.71
C TYR A 239 24.70 -13.03 -10.07
N GLN A 240 25.25 -12.49 -8.98
CA GLN A 240 26.34 -13.14 -8.24
C GLN A 240 25.93 -14.48 -7.63
N VAL A 241 24.73 -14.54 -7.03
CA VAL A 241 24.17 -15.78 -6.48
C VAL A 241 23.97 -16.82 -7.59
N LEU A 242 23.52 -16.41 -8.77
CA LEU A 242 23.38 -17.29 -9.93
C LEU A 242 24.72 -17.87 -10.39
N ILE A 243 25.77 -17.05 -10.45
CA ILE A 243 27.13 -17.53 -10.77
C ILE A 243 27.61 -18.53 -9.72
N ALA A 244 27.49 -18.20 -8.44
CA ALA A 244 27.93 -19.06 -7.36
C ALA A 244 27.19 -20.41 -7.39
N ALA A 245 25.88 -20.39 -7.65
CA ALA A 245 25.06 -21.59 -7.82
C ALA A 245 25.52 -22.45 -9.01
N ARG A 246 25.83 -21.82 -10.15
CA ARG A 246 26.35 -22.53 -11.34
C ARG A 246 27.71 -23.17 -11.07
N ARG A 247 28.58 -22.51 -10.31
CA ARG A 247 29.89 -23.09 -9.92
C ARG A 247 29.75 -24.29 -8.98
N ALA A 248 28.69 -24.33 -8.19
CA ALA A 248 28.42 -25.41 -7.24
C ALA A 248 27.56 -26.55 -7.83
N SER A 249 27.22 -26.53 -9.12
CA SER A 249 26.25 -27.45 -9.73
C SER A 249 26.74 -28.89 -9.91
N SER A 250 28.02 -29.17 -9.62
CA SER A 250 28.56 -30.53 -9.59
C SER A 250 28.03 -31.36 -8.41
N ASP A 251 27.58 -30.72 -7.32
CA ASP A 251 26.93 -31.37 -6.17
C ASP A 251 25.41 -31.17 -6.23
N LYS A 252 24.66 -32.27 -6.44
CA LYS A 252 23.18 -32.26 -6.52
C LYS A 252 22.49 -31.70 -5.27
N SER A 253 23.09 -31.85 -4.08
CA SER A 253 22.53 -31.33 -2.83
C SER A 253 22.71 -29.82 -2.71
N SER A 254 23.90 -29.33 -3.07
CA SER A 254 24.23 -27.91 -3.16
C SER A 254 23.42 -27.21 -4.25
N ALA A 255 23.26 -27.86 -5.41
CA ALA A 255 22.46 -27.36 -6.54
C ALA A 255 20.98 -27.12 -6.18
N LYS A 256 20.33 -28.07 -5.48
CA LYS A 256 18.93 -27.89 -5.01
C LYS A 256 18.79 -26.74 -4.00
N LYS A 257 19.76 -26.61 -3.08
CA LYS A 257 19.77 -25.51 -2.09
C LYS A 257 20.01 -24.15 -2.75
N ALA A 258 20.85 -24.12 -3.78
CA ALA A 258 21.13 -22.92 -4.56
C ALA A 258 19.93 -22.50 -5.42
N GLN A 259 19.26 -23.43 -6.11
CA GLN A 259 18.03 -23.16 -6.89
C GLN A 259 16.90 -22.58 -6.03
N SER A 260 16.68 -23.12 -4.83
CA SER A 260 15.67 -22.60 -3.90
C SER A 260 15.96 -21.16 -3.48
N THR A 261 17.24 -20.79 -3.38
CA THR A 261 17.67 -19.43 -3.01
C THR A 261 17.55 -18.46 -4.18
N ILE A 262 17.87 -18.91 -5.40
CA ILE A 262 17.68 -18.15 -6.63
C ILE A 262 16.20 -17.83 -6.86
N LEU A 263 15.30 -18.81 -6.67
CA LEU A 263 13.86 -18.61 -6.87
C LEU A 263 13.30 -17.58 -5.88
N LEU A 264 13.75 -17.63 -4.63
CA LEU A 264 13.32 -16.67 -3.60
C LEU A 264 13.81 -15.26 -3.94
N HIS A 265 15.10 -15.08 -4.28
CA HIS A 265 15.60 -13.77 -4.70
C HIS A 265 14.95 -13.25 -5.98
N GLY A 266 14.62 -14.13 -6.92
CA GLY A 266 13.85 -13.76 -8.12
C GLY A 266 12.42 -13.31 -7.79
N ALA A 267 11.72 -14.03 -6.91
CA ALA A 267 10.38 -13.65 -6.47
C ALA A 267 10.40 -12.29 -5.75
N GLN A 268 11.41 -12.05 -4.93
CA GLN A 268 11.59 -10.78 -4.23
C GLN A 268 11.89 -9.61 -5.14
N LEU A 269 12.78 -9.82 -6.12
CA LEU A 269 13.04 -8.85 -7.17
C LEU A 269 11.71 -8.47 -7.82
N LEU A 270 10.94 -9.45 -8.29
CA LEU A 270 9.65 -9.23 -8.95
C LEU A 270 8.65 -8.47 -8.06
N LEU A 271 8.47 -8.90 -6.81
CA LEU A 271 7.54 -8.27 -5.87
C LEU A 271 7.96 -6.83 -5.54
N SER A 272 9.26 -6.57 -5.39
CA SER A 272 9.81 -5.23 -5.18
C SER A 272 9.58 -4.34 -6.41
N MET A 273 9.79 -4.89 -7.62
CA MET A 273 9.57 -4.15 -8.87
C MET A 273 8.11 -3.80 -9.04
N LEU A 274 7.23 -4.75 -8.77
CA LEU A 274 5.80 -4.55 -8.83
C LEU A 274 5.36 -3.42 -7.89
N SER A 275 5.84 -3.43 -6.64
CA SER A 275 5.54 -2.38 -5.64
C SER A 275 6.04 -1.00 -6.07
N ASN A 276 7.28 -0.89 -6.57
CA ASN A 276 7.91 0.41 -6.90
C ASN A 276 7.42 1.03 -8.22
N ILE A 277 6.90 0.23 -9.15
CA ILE A 277 6.40 0.69 -10.46
C ILE A 277 4.94 1.17 -10.36
N THR A 278 4.19 0.80 -9.31
CA THR A 278 2.80 1.23 -9.05
C THR A 278 2.49 2.71 -9.31
N PRO A 279 3.22 3.70 -8.76
CA PRO A 279 2.90 5.11 -8.99
C PRO A 279 3.04 5.52 -10.46
N VAL A 280 3.93 4.88 -11.20
CA VAL A 280 4.10 5.12 -12.65
C VAL A 280 2.92 4.54 -13.42
N ILE A 281 2.51 3.31 -13.08
CA ILE A 281 1.32 2.66 -13.66
C ILE A 281 0.08 3.53 -13.41
N ASP A 282 -0.15 3.96 -12.17
CA ASP A 282 -1.33 4.76 -11.83
C ASP A 282 -1.36 6.12 -12.55
N LYS A 283 -0.19 6.73 -12.80
CA LYS A 283 -0.09 7.98 -13.57
C LYS A 283 -0.44 7.77 -15.03
N ILE A 284 0.13 6.74 -15.67
CA ILE A 284 -0.09 6.44 -17.10
C ILE A 284 -1.55 6.01 -17.34
N TYR A 285 -2.04 5.02 -16.61
CA TYR A 285 -3.41 4.53 -16.78
C TYR A 285 -4.46 5.55 -16.33
N GLY A 286 -4.14 6.37 -15.32
CA GLY A 286 -5.00 7.47 -14.89
C GLY A 286 -5.22 8.55 -15.95
N GLN A 287 -4.29 8.71 -16.90
CA GLN A 287 -4.43 9.59 -18.05
C GLN A 287 -5.14 8.91 -19.22
N LEU A 288 -4.87 7.63 -19.46
CA LEU A 288 -5.41 6.89 -20.61
C LEU A 288 -6.89 6.47 -20.43
N LEU A 289 -7.30 6.10 -19.22
CA LEU A 289 -8.64 5.56 -18.91
C LEU A 289 -9.24 6.22 -17.65
N PRO A 290 -9.66 7.50 -17.72
CA PRO A 290 -10.12 8.26 -16.56
C PRO A 290 -11.37 7.66 -15.90
N THR A 291 -12.26 7.04 -16.68
CA THR A 291 -13.46 6.34 -16.21
C THR A 291 -13.17 5.07 -15.41
N LEU A 292 -12.04 4.40 -15.65
CA LEU A 292 -11.63 3.17 -14.95
C LEU A 292 -10.56 3.43 -13.88
N ARG A 293 -10.05 4.66 -13.77
CA ARG A 293 -8.95 5.04 -12.88
C ARG A 293 -9.12 4.52 -11.46
N SER A 294 -10.29 4.73 -10.84
CA SER A 294 -10.53 4.29 -9.46
C SER A 294 -10.51 2.77 -9.27
N LYS A 295 -10.88 2.00 -10.30
CA LYS A 295 -10.85 0.52 -10.27
C LYS A 295 -9.42 0.01 -10.50
N ILE A 296 -8.72 0.61 -11.47
CA ILE A 296 -7.33 0.27 -11.79
C ILE A 296 -6.41 0.58 -10.61
N THR A 297 -6.49 1.77 -10.03
CA THR A 297 -5.66 2.16 -8.88
C THR A 297 -5.94 1.29 -7.66
N PHE A 298 -7.20 0.93 -7.42
CA PHE A 298 -7.53 0.01 -6.33
C PHE A 298 -6.95 -1.39 -6.57
N PHE A 299 -7.12 -1.95 -7.76
CA PHE A 299 -6.57 -3.25 -8.11
C PHE A 299 -5.04 -3.27 -8.05
N ASN A 300 -4.39 -2.23 -8.59
CA ASN A 300 -2.96 -2.04 -8.48
C ASN A 300 -2.53 -2.00 -7.01
N TYR A 301 -3.20 -1.21 -6.18
CA TYR A 301 -2.91 -1.19 -4.74
C TYR A 301 -2.98 -2.58 -4.10
N LEU A 302 -4.00 -3.39 -4.40
CA LEU A 302 -4.08 -4.76 -3.88
C LEU A 302 -2.90 -5.62 -4.36
N LEU A 303 -2.63 -5.59 -5.67
CA LEU A 303 -1.67 -6.46 -6.34
C LEU A 303 -0.22 -6.09 -6.05
N THR A 304 0.09 -4.81 -5.96
CA THR A 304 1.45 -4.31 -5.88
C THR A 304 1.82 -3.81 -4.49
N ASN A 305 0.84 -3.54 -3.63
CA ASN A 305 1.07 -3.08 -2.27
C ASN A 305 0.80 -4.20 -1.26
N LEU A 306 -0.41 -4.75 -1.21
CA LEU A 306 -0.75 -5.74 -0.18
C LEU A 306 -0.16 -7.13 -0.46
N LEU A 307 -0.20 -7.59 -1.71
CA LEU A 307 0.27 -8.93 -2.06
C LEU A 307 1.77 -9.14 -1.77
N PRO A 308 2.70 -8.22 -2.11
CA PRO A 308 4.10 -8.36 -1.73
C PRO A 308 4.34 -8.46 -0.22
N ARG A 309 3.56 -7.74 0.59
CA ARG A 309 3.70 -7.67 2.06
C ARG A 309 3.12 -8.89 2.77
N LEU A 310 2.25 -9.63 2.08
CA LEU A 310 1.79 -10.95 2.50
C LEU A 310 2.76 -12.05 2.06
N LEU A 311 3.14 -12.04 0.79
CA LEU A 311 3.95 -13.10 0.19
C LEU A 311 5.40 -13.07 0.68
N SER A 312 6.02 -11.90 0.87
CA SER A 312 7.44 -11.83 1.25
C SER A 312 7.69 -12.50 2.60
N PRO A 313 6.90 -12.24 3.67
CA PRO A 313 7.04 -12.94 4.94
C PRO A 313 6.72 -14.43 4.85
N LEU A 314 5.66 -14.82 4.13
CA LEU A 314 5.31 -16.23 3.95
C LEU A 314 6.42 -17.02 3.25
N ILE A 315 6.96 -16.49 2.16
CA ILE A 315 8.03 -17.11 1.37
C ILE A 315 9.29 -17.29 2.23
N TYR A 316 9.59 -16.35 3.13
CA TYR A 316 10.74 -16.47 4.03
C TYR A 316 10.50 -17.38 5.24
N GLY A 317 9.43 -17.12 5.98
CA GLY A 317 9.16 -17.76 7.25
C GLY A 317 8.74 -19.23 7.13
N VAL A 318 7.96 -19.58 6.09
CA VAL A 318 7.54 -20.99 5.86
C VAL A 318 8.68 -21.82 5.27
N ARG A 319 9.52 -21.22 4.43
CA ARG A 319 10.68 -21.91 3.83
C ARG A 319 11.76 -22.25 4.86
N ASP A 320 11.94 -21.38 5.86
CA ASP A 320 12.96 -21.60 6.88
C ASP A 320 12.51 -22.69 7.85
N LYS A 321 13.10 -23.88 7.75
CA LYS A 321 12.70 -25.07 8.53
C LYS A 321 12.70 -24.81 10.04
N LEU A 322 13.67 -24.03 10.53
CA LEU A 322 13.75 -23.69 11.95
C LEU A 322 12.58 -22.77 12.31
N PHE A 323 12.42 -21.66 11.60
CA PHE A 323 11.34 -20.71 11.84
C PHE A 323 9.95 -21.37 11.74
N PHE A 324 9.72 -22.18 10.71
CA PHE A 324 8.47 -22.91 10.49
C PHE A 324 8.17 -23.91 11.60
N LYS A 325 9.19 -24.59 12.17
CA LYS A 325 9.01 -25.49 13.32
C LYS A 325 8.45 -24.75 14.53
N TYR A 326 9.02 -23.57 14.86
CA TYR A 326 8.53 -22.75 15.97
C TYR A 326 7.12 -22.19 15.69
N LEU A 327 6.86 -21.75 14.46
CA LEU A 327 5.55 -21.28 14.02
C LEU A 327 4.48 -22.38 14.14
N LYS A 328 4.79 -23.61 13.69
CA LYS A 328 3.90 -24.76 13.82
C LYS A 328 3.63 -25.09 15.29
N GLY A 329 4.66 -25.08 16.14
CA GLY A 329 4.49 -25.27 17.58
C GLY A 329 3.53 -24.24 18.20
N LEU A 330 3.62 -22.98 17.78
CA LEU A 330 2.71 -21.92 18.22
C LEU A 330 1.26 -22.13 17.78
N LEU A 331 1.05 -22.57 16.54
CA LEU A 331 -0.27 -22.88 16.01
C LEU A 331 -0.88 -24.13 16.67
N SER A 332 -0.08 -25.18 16.88
CA SER A 332 -0.53 -26.41 17.53
C SER A 332 -0.82 -26.23 19.02
N CYS A 333 -0.09 -25.38 19.74
CA CYS A 333 -0.36 -25.09 21.15
C CYS A 333 -1.58 -24.18 21.38
N ARG A 334 -2.04 -23.41 20.37
CA ARG A 334 -3.27 -22.59 20.49
C ARG A 334 -4.57 -23.35 20.28
N LEU A 335 -4.52 -24.56 19.71
CA LEU A 335 -5.71 -25.43 19.57
C LEU A 335 -6.03 -26.25 20.84
N PHE A 336 -5.20 -26.18 21.89
CA PHE A 336 -5.29 -27.09 23.05
C PHE A 336 -5.28 -26.42 24.45
N ASN A 337 -5.59 -25.13 24.57
CA ASN A 337 -5.76 -24.49 25.88
C ASN A 337 -7.09 -23.75 26.02
N ILE A 338 -8.18 -24.53 26.06
CA ILE A 338 -9.31 -24.27 26.97
C ILE A 338 -9.40 -25.50 27.86
N LYS A 339 -8.52 -25.59 28.86
CA LYS A 339 -8.79 -26.43 30.02
C LYS A 339 -9.32 -25.48 31.09
N VAL A 340 -10.64 -25.43 31.20
CA VAL A 340 -11.30 -24.85 32.36
C VAL A 340 -10.95 -25.77 33.51
N ASP A 341 -9.97 -25.38 34.32
CA ASP A 341 -9.79 -26.00 35.63
C ASP A 341 -10.96 -25.55 36.48
N SER A 342 -11.98 -26.41 36.53
CA SER A 342 -13.09 -26.30 37.46
C SER A 342 -12.50 -26.41 38.87
N ILE A 343 -12.62 -25.33 39.63
CA ILE A 343 -12.30 -25.30 41.06
C ILE A 343 -13.19 -26.36 41.75
N LYS A 344 -12.55 -27.41 42.24
CA LYS A 344 -12.96 -28.21 43.41
C LYS A 344 -11.74 -28.12 44.34
N GLN A 345 -11.83 -27.75 45.61
CA GLN A 345 -12.91 -27.90 46.58
C GLN A 345 -12.70 -26.85 47.68
#